data_AF-A0A800DL50-F1
#
_entry.id   AF-A0A800DL50-F1
#
_cell.length_a   1.000
_cell.length_b   1.000
_cell.length_c   1.000
_cell.angle_alpha   90.00
_cell.angle_beta   90.00
_cell.angle_gamma   90.00
#
_symmetry.space_group_name_H-M   'P 1'
#
loop_
_entity.id
_entity.type
_entity.pdbx_description
1 polymer ?
#
loop_
_entity_poly.entity_id
_entity_poly.type
_entity_poly.pdbx_seq_one_letter_code
_entity_poly.pdbx_strand_id
1 'polypeptide(L)'
;MTATRKLINTTALLALVAMLFALVGMAPAQGTPERTYKVTVTNLTGGQLQTPFVVAAHSGSTSIFEVGSSASAGLQSLAENGGVPDLVAELEANPRVGDVAVTGGGIIAPGGSAYALITSAPGARKVSVAGMLICTNDGFAAIDSVQLNASGATTVVYGYAYD
;
A
#
# COMPACT_ATOMS: atom_id res chain seq x y z
N MET A 1 -75.11 -6.34 31.98
CA MET A 1 -73.88 -6.86 31.35
C MET A 1 -72.99 -5.68 31.02
N THR A 2 -72.03 -5.36 31.90
CA THR A 2 -71.20 -4.15 31.82
C THR A 2 -69.86 -4.55 31.20
N ALA A 3 -69.58 -4.09 29.99
CA ALA A 3 -68.34 -4.41 29.27
C ALA A 3 -67.21 -3.46 29.72
N THR A 4 -66.27 -4.00 30.49
CA THR A 4 -65.06 -3.30 30.93
C THR A 4 -64.09 -3.17 29.76
N ARG A 5 -63.99 -1.98 29.15
CA ARG A 5 -62.94 -1.68 28.16
C ARG A 5 -61.59 -1.52 28.88
N LYS A 6 -60.71 -2.52 28.76
CA LYS A 6 -59.30 -2.40 29.14
C LYS A 6 -58.63 -1.36 28.22
N LEU A 7 -58.33 -0.18 28.77
CA LEU A 7 -57.43 0.78 28.14
C LEU A 7 -56.03 0.17 28.08
N ILE A 8 -55.56 -0.13 26.88
CA ILE A 8 -54.15 -0.47 26.66
C ILE A 8 -53.39 0.86 26.78
N ASN A 9 -52.59 1.00 27.83
CA ASN A 9 -51.73 2.16 28.07
C ASN A 9 -50.82 2.40 26.85
N THR A 10 -50.99 3.53 26.19
CA THR A 10 -50.23 3.96 25.00
C THR A 10 -48.72 4.08 25.27
N THR A 11 -48.31 4.18 26.54
CA THR A 11 -46.91 4.12 26.98
C THR A 11 -46.24 2.76 26.75
N ALA A 12 -47.00 1.66 26.80
CA ALA A 12 -46.46 0.32 26.53
C ALA A 12 -46.16 0.10 25.04
N LEU A 13 -46.87 0.80 24.15
CA LEU A 13 -46.68 0.69 22.70
C LEU A 13 -45.48 1.54 22.21
N LEU A 14 -45.21 2.69 22.85
CA LEU A 14 -44.01 3.49 22.53
C LEU A 14 -42.70 2.83 22.99
N ALA A 15 -42.70 2.10 24.12
CA ALA A 15 -41.53 1.38 24.60
C ALA A 15 -41.12 0.24 23.64
N LEU A 16 -42.09 -0.42 23.01
CA LEU A 16 -41.86 -1.52 22.07
C LEU A 16 -41.28 -1.04 20.72
N VAL A 17 -41.65 0.17 20.27
CA VAL A 17 -41.11 0.78 19.04
C VAL A 17 -39.68 1.31 19.25
N ALA A 18 -39.36 1.83 20.44
CA ALA A 18 -38.00 2.25 20.78
C ALA A 18 -37.03 1.05 20.91
N MET A 19 -37.51 -0.10 21.39
CA MET A 19 -36.72 -1.34 21.46
C MET A 19 -36.44 -1.97 20.08
N LEU A 20 -37.31 -1.74 19.09
CA LEU A 20 -37.12 -2.24 17.72
C LEU A 20 -36.07 -1.46 16.93
N PHE A 21 -35.86 -0.17 17.27
CA PHE A 21 -34.80 0.66 16.66
C PHE A 21 -33.40 0.39 17.23
N ALA A 22 -33.31 -0.17 18.45
CA ALA A 22 -32.03 -0.50 19.08
C ALA A 22 -31.40 -1.81 18.54
N LEU A 23 -32.13 -2.59 17.71
CA LEU A 23 -31.68 -3.87 17.19
C LEU A 23 -31.21 -3.84 15.72
N VAL A 24 -31.22 -2.67 15.07
CA VAL A 24 -30.56 -2.52 13.76
C VAL A 24 -29.07 -2.41 14.03
N GLY A 25 -28.47 -3.56 14.30
CA GLY A 25 -27.06 -3.68 14.64
C GLY A 25 -26.20 -2.93 13.63
N MET A 26 -25.34 -2.06 14.14
CA MET A 26 -24.17 -1.59 13.42
C MET A 26 -23.35 -2.84 13.07
N ALA A 27 -23.58 -3.40 11.89
CA ALA A 27 -22.70 -4.42 11.36
C ALA A 27 -21.30 -3.81 11.33
N PRO A 28 -20.26 -4.48 11.88
CA PRO A 28 -18.90 -3.96 11.75
C PRO A 28 -18.64 -3.79 10.26
N ALA A 29 -18.20 -2.60 9.85
CA ALA A 29 -17.74 -2.39 8.49
C ALA A 29 -16.67 -3.45 8.23
N GLN A 30 -16.99 -4.42 7.37
CA GLN A 30 -16.05 -5.46 6.96
C GLN A 30 -14.97 -4.73 6.16
N GLY A 31 -13.89 -4.34 6.84
CA GLY A 31 -12.73 -3.73 6.20
C GLY A 31 -12.23 -4.67 5.11
N THR A 32 -11.78 -4.12 3.98
CA THR A 32 -11.17 -4.94 2.93
C THR A 32 -10.01 -5.74 3.56
N PRO A 33 -9.98 -7.07 3.41
CA PRO A 33 -9.01 -7.90 4.12
C PRO A 33 -7.58 -7.56 3.73
N GLU A 34 -6.66 -7.82 4.65
CA GLU A 34 -5.23 -7.77 4.39
C GLU A 34 -4.83 -8.85 3.40
N ARG A 35 -3.82 -8.55 2.58
CA ARG A 35 -3.32 -9.46 1.54
C ARG A 35 -1.83 -9.28 1.39
N THR A 36 -1.11 -10.39 1.35
CA THR A 36 0.33 -10.39 1.08
C THR A 36 0.58 -10.65 -0.40
N TYR A 37 1.44 -9.83 -0.99
CA TYR A 37 1.87 -9.92 -2.37
C TYR A 37 3.35 -10.24 -2.42
N LYS A 38 3.76 -11.07 -3.39
CA LYS A 38 5.16 -11.24 -3.75
C LYS A 38 5.48 -10.29 -4.90
N VAL A 39 6.29 -9.28 -4.64
CA VAL A 39 6.75 -8.32 -5.64
C VAL A 39 8.09 -8.79 -6.16
N THR A 40 8.13 -9.24 -7.41
CA THR A 40 9.38 -9.63 -8.09
C THR A 40 9.85 -8.50 -8.98
N VAL A 41 11.10 -8.10 -8.82
CA VAL A 41 11.79 -7.15 -9.70
C VAL A 41 12.78 -7.91 -10.56
N THR A 42 12.75 -7.67 -11.86
CA THR A 42 13.69 -8.24 -12.84
C THR A 42 14.45 -7.11 -13.51
N ASN A 43 15.78 -7.18 -13.49
CA ASN A 43 16.63 -6.23 -14.19
C ASN A 43 16.65 -6.58 -15.69
N LEU A 44 15.90 -5.82 -16.50
CA LEU A 44 15.81 -6.00 -17.95
C LEU A 44 16.90 -5.28 -18.74
N THR A 45 17.84 -4.63 -18.07
CA THR A 45 18.91 -3.87 -18.75
C THR A 45 19.98 -4.80 -19.31
N GLY A 46 20.77 -4.29 -20.27
CA GLY A 46 21.88 -5.02 -20.89
C GLY A 46 23.24 -4.87 -20.19
N GLY A 47 23.34 -4.02 -19.15
CA GLY A 47 24.63 -3.70 -18.53
C GLY A 47 24.58 -2.86 -17.27
N GLN A 48 23.38 -2.53 -16.76
CA GLN A 48 23.23 -1.64 -15.61
C GLN A 48 23.03 -2.48 -14.36
N LEU A 49 23.92 -2.36 -13.37
CA LEU A 49 23.70 -2.95 -12.05
C LEU A 49 22.66 -2.11 -11.28
N GLN A 50 21.83 -2.77 -10.48
CA GLN A 50 20.81 -2.12 -9.67
C GLN A 50 20.95 -2.51 -8.20
N THR A 51 20.71 -1.58 -7.28
CA THR A 51 20.63 -1.92 -5.85
C THR A 51 19.44 -2.84 -5.58
N PRO A 52 19.34 -3.43 -4.38
CA PRO A 52 18.06 -3.89 -3.89
C PRO A 52 17.00 -2.79 -4.01
N PHE A 53 15.78 -3.18 -4.36
CA PHE A 53 14.67 -2.26 -4.50
C PHE A 53 13.90 -2.14 -3.19
N VAL A 54 13.53 -0.91 -2.84
CA VAL A 54 12.53 -0.62 -1.82
C VAL A 54 11.15 -0.79 -2.44
N VAL A 55 10.27 -1.52 -1.76
CA VAL A 55 8.88 -1.79 -2.13
C VAL A 55 8.00 -1.22 -1.03
N ALA A 56 7.03 -0.38 -1.38
CA ALA A 56 6.11 0.18 -0.41
C ALA A 56 4.66 -0.06 -0.80
N ALA A 57 3.85 -0.59 0.12
CA ALA A 57 2.40 -0.58 -0.01
C ALA A 57 1.84 0.67 0.67
N HIS A 58 1.09 1.48 -0.07
CA HIS A 58 0.65 2.79 0.40
C HIS A 58 -0.74 3.17 -0.09
N SER A 59 -1.29 4.22 0.50
CA SER A 59 -2.59 4.76 0.12
C SER A 59 -2.52 5.53 -1.19
N GLY A 60 -3.68 5.74 -1.83
CA GLY A 60 -3.79 6.55 -3.04
C GLY A 60 -3.49 8.04 -2.84
N SER A 61 -3.33 8.50 -1.60
CA SER A 61 -3.07 9.91 -1.25
C SER A 61 -1.57 10.23 -1.09
N THR A 62 -0.69 9.26 -1.32
CA THR A 62 0.75 9.44 -1.30
C THR A 62 1.36 8.78 -2.52
N SER A 63 2.55 9.24 -2.87
CA SER A 63 3.42 8.75 -3.94
C SER A 63 4.85 8.70 -3.38
N ILE A 64 5.71 7.85 -3.92
CA ILE A 64 7.13 7.83 -3.50
C ILE A 64 8.01 8.73 -4.39
N PHE A 65 7.53 9.10 -5.57
CA PHE A 65 8.18 10.09 -6.45
C PHE A 65 7.18 10.67 -7.46
N GLU A 66 7.39 11.91 -7.88
CA GLU A 66 6.60 12.57 -8.92
C GLU A 66 7.54 13.22 -9.95
N VAL A 67 7.33 12.92 -11.23
CA VAL A 67 8.15 13.47 -12.31
C VAL A 67 7.96 14.98 -12.38
N GLY A 68 9.07 15.73 -12.38
CA GLY A 68 9.08 17.19 -12.38
C GLY A 68 9.03 17.82 -10.99
N SER A 69 8.91 17.01 -9.93
CA SER A 69 9.04 17.44 -8.54
C SER A 69 10.43 17.08 -8.00
N SER A 70 10.88 17.80 -6.97
CA SER A 70 12.11 17.45 -6.25
C SER A 70 11.96 16.09 -5.56
N ALA A 71 13.02 15.27 -5.61
CA ALA A 71 13.09 14.04 -4.85
C ALA A 71 13.02 14.31 -3.34
N SER A 72 12.46 13.36 -2.58
CA SER A 72 12.56 13.36 -1.13
C SER A 72 13.99 13.06 -0.68
N ALA A 73 14.31 13.33 0.59
CA ALA A 73 15.67 13.10 1.11
C ALA A 73 16.06 11.62 1.07
N GLY A 74 15.13 10.72 1.38
CA GLY A 74 15.33 9.27 1.29
C GLY A 74 15.49 8.81 -0.15
N LEU A 75 14.68 9.33 -1.09
CA LEU A 75 14.81 8.97 -2.50
C LEU A 75 16.11 9.50 -3.10
N GLN A 76 16.50 10.73 -2.76
CA GLN A 76 17.79 11.31 -3.15
C GLN A 76 18.95 10.45 -2.62
N SER A 77 18.93 10.06 -1.35
CA SER A 77 19.97 9.19 -0.79
C SER A 77 20.03 7.83 -1.50
N LEU A 78 18.88 7.24 -1.82
CA LEU A 78 18.82 6.02 -2.64
C LEU A 78 19.47 6.24 -4.01
N ALA A 79 19.06 7.29 -4.72
CA ALA A 79 19.46 7.58 -6.09
C ALA A 79 20.95 7.93 -6.21
N GLU A 80 21.49 8.70 -5.27
CA GLU A 80 22.87 9.18 -5.30
C GLU A 80 23.88 8.16 -4.74
N ASN A 81 23.51 7.47 -3.66
CA ASN A 81 24.46 6.72 -2.83
C ASN A 81 24.04 5.27 -2.57
N GLY A 82 22.93 4.82 -3.15
CA GLY A 82 22.35 3.51 -2.84
C GLY A 82 21.83 3.42 -1.41
N GLY A 83 21.42 4.55 -0.81
CA GLY A 83 20.88 4.71 0.54
C GLY A 83 19.51 4.04 0.75
N VAL A 84 19.42 2.72 0.53
CA VAL A 84 18.21 1.91 0.75
C VAL A 84 17.62 2.11 2.16
N PRO A 85 18.40 2.10 3.26
CA PRO A 85 17.84 2.30 4.60
C PRO A 85 17.18 3.66 4.80
N ASP A 86 17.67 4.70 4.13
CA ASP A 86 17.16 6.07 4.29
C ASP A 86 15.77 6.20 3.67
N LEU A 87 15.57 5.66 2.46
CA LEU A 87 14.24 5.61 1.85
C LEU A 87 13.29 4.72 2.65
N VAL A 88 13.75 3.58 3.18
CA VAL A 88 12.93 2.73 4.05
C VAL A 88 12.45 3.50 5.28
N ALA A 89 13.35 4.16 5.99
CA ALA A 89 13.02 4.93 7.19
C ALA A 89 12.05 6.09 6.89
N GLU A 90 12.25 6.79 5.77
CA GLU A 90 11.33 7.85 5.33
C GLU A 90 9.91 7.32 5.06
N LEU A 91 9.81 6.19 4.36
CA LEU A 91 8.52 5.59 4.01
C LEU A 91 7.82 4.99 5.24
N GLU A 92 8.55 4.35 6.15
CA GLU A 92 8.00 3.84 7.41
C GLU A 92 7.48 4.96 8.33
N ALA A 93 8.07 6.16 8.26
CA ALA A 93 7.61 7.32 9.01
C ALA A 93 6.33 7.96 8.42
N ASN A 94 5.95 7.61 7.18
CA ASN A 94 4.79 8.18 6.51
C ASN A 94 3.50 7.44 6.91
N PRO A 95 2.51 8.10 7.56
CA PRO A 95 1.28 7.45 8.01
C PRO A 95 0.35 7.01 6.86
N ARG A 96 0.68 7.33 5.61
CA ARG A 96 -0.01 6.89 4.40
C ARG A 96 0.61 5.64 3.77
N VAL A 97 1.73 5.16 4.30
CA VAL A 97 2.38 3.91 3.93
C VAL A 97 1.97 2.85 4.95
N GLY A 98 1.51 1.69 4.47
CA GLY A 98 1.03 0.60 5.30
C GLY A 98 2.05 -0.51 5.53
N ASP A 99 3.01 -0.66 4.61
CA ASP A 99 4.10 -1.64 4.73
C ASP A 99 5.26 -1.20 3.83
N VAL A 100 6.48 -1.56 4.23
CA VAL A 100 7.72 -1.30 3.49
C VAL A 100 8.58 -2.56 3.55
N ALA A 101 9.13 -2.96 2.41
CA ALA A 101 10.03 -4.10 2.31
C ALA A 101 11.17 -3.81 1.34
N VAL A 102 12.26 -4.56 1.47
CA VAL A 102 13.39 -4.51 0.54
C VAL A 102 13.47 -5.85 -0.17
N THR A 103 13.71 -5.84 -1.48
CA THR A 103 13.92 -7.09 -2.22
C THR A 103 15.11 -7.84 -1.65
N GLY A 104 14.93 -9.11 -1.34
CA GLY A 104 16.01 -9.95 -0.81
C GLY A 104 17.12 -10.16 -1.83
N GLY A 105 18.32 -10.46 -1.33
CA GLY A 105 19.52 -10.53 -2.16
C GLY A 105 20.28 -9.19 -2.19
N GLY A 106 21.45 -9.20 -2.82
CA GLY A 106 22.28 -8.00 -2.98
C GLY A 106 21.96 -7.28 -4.29
N ILE A 107 23.00 -6.73 -4.92
CA ILE A 107 22.92 -6.09 -6.23
C ILE A 107 22.25 -7.01 -7.26
N ILE A 108 21.30 -6.47 -8.02
CA ILE A 108 20.59 -7.16 -9.08
C ILE A 108 21.33 -6.91 -10.41
N ALA A 109 22.07 -7.92 -10.87
CA ALA A 109 22.77 -7.86 -12.15
C ALA A 109 21.80 -7.91 -13.35
N PRO A 110 22.23 -7.46 -14.55
CA PRO A 110 21.49 -7.65 -15.80
C PRO A 110 20.90 -9.08 -15.95
N GLY A 111 19.60 -9.18 -16.23
CA GLY A 111 18.85 -10.44 -16.32
C GLY A 111 18.48 -11.08 -14.97
N GLY A 112 19.04 -10.57 -13.86
CA GLY A 112 18.76 -11.05 -12.51
C GLY A 112 17.36 -10.66 -12.01
N SER A 113 16.89 -11.39 -11.00
CA SER A 113 15.63 -11.08 -10.32
C SER A 113 15.77 -11.21 -8.81
N ALA A 114 15.03 -10.36 -8.09
CA ALA A 114 14.90 -10.37 -6.64
C ALA A 114 13.43 -10.18 -6.27
N TYR A 115 13.05 -10.52 -5.05
CA TYR A 115 11.67 -10.30 -4.59
C TYR A 115 11.58 -9.85 -3.15
N ALA A 116 10.49 -9.16 -2.83
CA ALA A 116 10.05 -8.85 -1.47
C ALA A 116 8.61 -9.36 -1.26
N LEU A 117 8.24 -9.55 0.01
CA LEU A 117 6.85 -9.75 0.40
C LEU A 117 6.33 -8.43 0.97
N ILE A 118 5.16 -7.99 0.52
CA ILE A 118 4.51 -6.76 0.98
C ILE A 118 3.07 -7.05 1.37
N THR A 119 2.62 -6.51 2.49
CA THR A 119 1.27 -6.69 3.01
C THR A 119 0.46 -5.43 2.76
N SER A 120 -0.62 -5.59 2.00
CA SER A 120 -1.58 -4.52 1.74
C SER A 120 -2.59 -4.45 2.89
N ALA A 121 -2.38 -3.49 3.79
CA ALA A 121 -3.31 -3.12 4.85
C ALA A 121 -4.57 -2.40 4.30
N PRO A 122 -5.68 -2.33 5.07
CA PRO A 122 -6.82 -1.48 4.73
C PRO A 122 -6.38 -0.04 4.40
N GLY A 123 -6.74 0.44 3.20
CA GLY A 123 -6.35 1.77 2.72
C GLY A 123 -5.00 1.84 2.00
N ALA A 124 -4.09 0.88 2.19
CA ALA A 124 -2.79 0.82 1.51
C ALA A 124 -2.85 -0.07 0.26
N ARG A 125 -3.56 0.41 -0.78
CA ARG A 125 -3.95 -0.38 -1.96
C ARG A 125 -3.11 -0.12 -3.21
N LYS A 126 -2.06 0.69 -3.11
CA LYS A 126 -1.08 0.91 -4.17
C LYS A 126 0.26 0.35 -3.78
N VAL A 127 1.07 -0.03 -4.77
CA VAL A 127 2.46 -0.40 -4.59
C VAL A 127 3.35 0.50 -5.44
N SER A 128 4.46 0.93 -4.84
CA SER A 128 5.53 1.63 -5.52
C SER A 128 6.86 0.95 -5.22
N VAL A 129 7.79 1.06 -6.15
CA VAL A 129 9.07 0.38 -6.08
C VAL A 129 10.15 1.32 -6.62
N ALA A 130 11.28 1.44 -5.93
CA ALA A 130 12.44 2.23 -6.39
C ALA A 130 13.77 1.53 -6.06
N GLY A 131 14.74 1.64 -6.97
CA GLY A 131 16.10 1.13 -6.79
C GLY A 131 17.11 1.93 -7.62
N MET A 132 18.32 2.14 -7.09
CA MET A 132 19.37 2.91 -7.74
C MET A 132 19.89 2.20 -8.99
N LEU A 133 20.16 2.97 -10.04
CA LEU A 133 21.01 2.54 -11.16
C LEU A 133 22.46 2.84 -10.79
N ILE A 134 23.23 1.81 -10.43
CA ILE A 134 24.58 1.99 -9.89
C ILE A 134 25.51 2.70 -10.89
N CYS A 135 26.32 3.64 -10.43
CA CYS A 135 27.24 4.45 -11.26
C CYS A 135 26.55 5.45 -12.22
N THR A 136 25.33 5.93 -11.93
CA THR A 136 24.61 6.92 -12.76
C THR A 136 24.53 8.32 -12.14
N ASN A 137 25.34 8.62 -11.12
CA ASN A 137 25.15 9.75 -10.20
C ASN A 137 23.84 9.59 -9.41
N ASP A 138 22.71 9.99 -9.99
CA ASP A 138 21.37 10.15 -9.39
C ASP A 138 20.27 9.36 -10.13
N GLY A 139 20.64 8.47 -11.05
CA GLY A 139 19.66 7.64 -11.76
C GLY A 139 19.03 6.55 -10.88
N PHE A 140 17.72 6.39 -10.97
CA PHE A 140 16.97 5.31 -10.31
C PHE A 140 15.92 4.68 -11.24
N ALA A 141 15.63 3.41 -11.04
CA ALA A 141 14.51 2.73 -11.69
C ALA A 141 13.32 2.66 -10.74
N ALA A 142 12.12 2.97 -11.25
CA ALA A 142 10.93 2.95 -10.41
C ALA A 142 9.62 2.66 -11.14
N ILE A 143 8.63 2.27 -10.35
CA ILE A 143 7.19 2.38 -10.63
C ILE A 143 6.54 3.09 -9.46
N ASP A 144 5.57 3.95 -9.73
CA ASP A 144 4.78 4.62 -8.69
C ASP A 144 3.31 4.23 -8.81
N SER A 145 2.67 4.06 -7.65
CA SER A 145 1.22 4.06 -7.50
C SER A 145 0.47 2.97 -8.28
N VAL A 146 1.09 1.80 -8.51
CA VAL A 146 0.43 0.69 -9.20
C VAL A 146 -0.66 0.08 -8.31
N GLN A 147 -1.86 -0.07 -8.85
CA GLN A 147 -2.99 -0.65 -8.12
C GLN A 147 -2.74 -2.13 -7.82
N LEU A 148 -2.74 -2.49 -6.52
CA LEU A 148 -2.70 -3.88 -6.11
C LEU A 148 -4.03 -4.54 -6.45
N ASN A 149 -4.00 -5.59 -7.28
CA ASN A 149 -5.21 -6.26 -7.74
C ASN A 149 -5.81 -7.12 -6.62
N ALA A 150 -7.13 -7.27 -6.66
CA ALA A 150 -7.86 -8.07 -5.69
C ALA A 150 -8.24 -9.47 -6.23
N SER A 151 -7.88 -9.81 -7.46
CA SER A 151 -8.24 -11.10 -8.08
C SER A 151 -7.25 -12.22 -7.76
N GLY A 152 -6.06 -11.89 -7.24
CA GLY A 152 -4.97 -12.86 -7.06
C GLY A 152 -4.23 -13.20 -8.37
N ALA A 153 -4.59 -12.53 -9.48
CA ALA A 153 -3.86 -12.65 -10.73
C ALA A 153 -2.49 -11.95 -10.61
N THR A 154 -1.51 -12.39 -11.41
CA THR A 154 -0.24 -11.66 -11.53
C THR A 154 -0.44 -10.43 -12.41
N THR A 155 -0.04 -9.26 -11.91
CA THR A 155 0.10 -8.06 -12.73
C THR A 155 1.58 -7.89 -13.08
N VAL A 156 1.87 -7.66 -14.37
CA VAL A 156 3.20 -7.31 -14.85
C VAL A 156 3.18 -5.86 -15.31
N VAL A 157 4.16 -5.08 -14.87
CA VAL A 157 4.37 -3.69 -15.27
C VAL A 157 5.84 -3.47 -15.58
N TYR A 158 6.12 -2.50 -16.44
CA TYR A 158 7.48 -2.10 -16.77
C TYR A 158 7.83 -0.81 -16.04
N GLY A 159 8.91 -0.85 -15.27
CA GLY A 159 9.53 0.35 -14.68
C GLY A 159 10.41 1.07 -15.70
N TYR A 160 10.62 2.36 -15.46
CA TYR A 160 11.51 3.20 -16.25
C TYR A 160 12.63 3.74 -15.37
N ALA A 161 13.69 4.19 -16.02
CA ALA A 161 14.74 4.98 -15.39
C ALA A 161 14.30 6.45 -15.30
N TYR A 162 14.61 7.08 -14.18
CA TYR A 162 14.38 8.48 -13.88
C TYR A 162 15.66 9.09 -13.31
N ASP A 163 15.69 10.42 -13.35
CA ASP A 163 16.69 11.32 -12.77
C ASP A 163 15.91 12.53 -12.22
#